data_AF-A0AA41NHG7-F1
#
_entry.id   AF-A0AA41NHG7-F1
#
_cell.length_a   1.000
_cell.length_b   1.000
_cell.length_c   1.000
_cell.angle_alpha   90.00
_cell.angle_beta   90.00
_cell.angle_gamma   90.00
#
_symmetry.space_group_name_H-M   'P 1'
#
loop_
_entity.id
_entity.type
_entity.pdbx_description
1 polymer ?
#
loop_
_entity_poly.entity_id
_entity_poly.type
_entity_poly.pdbx_seq_one_letter_code
_entity_poly.pdbx_strand_id
1 'polypeptide(L)'
;LDIEFTGLRSSLSGPQQISLFDLPSEWYLKTRQSVQQFTICQIGLSVFSSVEGEFNKYVAHSYNFFLFPTTFGILDSEFSFQASSVQFLNQYGFNYNKFLKNGIPYMNEEQEKKIKHNILTGNWRVRSSLDKDQIKVVIDEVTRWLDLAEEGDRMTLPGIAGFQAFEVQLVLRQALPNIWTMLKDQGVVVKKVSQQHRWYLEHASCDRASCWKEQILLSARGFSVFFQMLVKAQKPLVGHNMMMDLLHLHEKFFRPLPESYDQFKQNIHDLFPVLIDTKNVTKDIWKYLDVLAPYVNQVNLIRAGVPKINFSGPDYPSIRPPILILTVRRWPGASEQQVYREFQNLCKFDVRRLTRSQFLLLTNKFKDARSILKEYRCHPTLQVSLYRYWRHSPNINCALQ
;
A
#
# COMPACT_ATOMS: atom_id res chain seq x y z
N LEU A 1 -1.80 -3.74 1.08
CA LEU A 1 -2.05 -4.90 1.95
C LEU A 1 -2.16 -4.37 3.37
N ASP A 2 -3.10 -4.91 4.12
CA ASP A 2 -3.39 -4.56 5.51
C ASP A 2 -3.86 -5.82 6.25
N ILE A 3 -3.52 -5.96 7.53
CA ILE A 3 -3.80 -7.17 8.30
C ILE A 3 -4.44 -6.82 9.64
N GLU A 4 -5.51 -7.54 9.96
CA GLU A 4 -6.17 -7.48 11.26
C GLU A 4 -5.68 -8.60 12.17
N PHE A 5 -5.37 -8.27 13.43
CA PHE A 5 -4.73 -9.19 14.38
C PHE A 5 -5.62 -9.48 15.60
N THR A 6 -5.42 -10.64 16.25
CA THR A 6 -6.10 -10.96 17.52
C THR A 6 -5.60 -10.12 18.70
N GLY A 7 -4.45 -9.47 18.55
CA GLY A 7 -3.83 -8.59 19.52
C GLY A 7 -2.57 -7.94 18.95
N LEU A 8 -2.07 -6.92 19.65
CA LEU A 8 -0.92 -6.12 19.20
C LEU A 8 0.28 -6.23 20.12
N ARG A 9 0.04 -6.29 21.44
CA ARG A 9 1.11 -6.22 22.44
C ARG A 9 0.92 -7.31 23.49
N SER A 10 1.96 -8.11 23.68
CA SER A 10 2.04 -8.97 24.85
C SER A 10 2.26 -8.08 26.08
N SER A 11 1.77 -8.50 27.25
CA SER A 11 1.95 -7.78 28.50
C SER A 11 3.40 -7.89 28.99
N LEU A 12 4.32 -7.18 28.33
CA LEU A 12 5.72 -7.13 28.71
C LEU A 12 5.86 -6.23 29.94
N SER A 13 6.39 -6.78 31.04
CA SER A 13 6.63 -6.05 32.29
C SER A 13 8.06 -5.49 32.35
N GLY A 14 8.21 -4.26 32.87
CA GLY A 14 9.50 -3.65 33.16
C GLY A 14 10.36 -3.38 31.91
N PRO A 15 11.68 -3.72 31.90
CA PRO A 15 12.62 -3.35 30.84
C PRO A 15 12.33 -4.00 29.47
N GLN A 16 11.40 -4.96 29.39
CA GLN A 16 10.96 -5.58 28.15
C GLN A 16 9.93 -4.74 27.37
N GLN A 17 9.42 -3.64 27.94
CA GLN A 17 8.54 -2.74 27.20
C GLN A 17 9.25 -2.09 26.03
N ILE A 18 8.51 -1.92 24.93
CA ILE A 18 8.97 -1.17 23.76
C ILE A 18 9.22 0.28 24.17
N SER A 19 10.42 0.76 23.87
CA SER A 19 10.90 2.09 24.22
C SER A 19 11.33 2.84 22.96
N LEU A 20 11.26 4.17 23.00
CA LEU A 20 11.83 5.03 21.96
C LEU A 20 13.37 5.00 21.95
N PHE A 21 13.99 4.51 23.02
CA PHE A 21 15.43 4.31 23.11
C PHE A 21 15.90 2.99 22.49
N ASP A 22 14.97 2.09 22.12
CA ASP A 22 15.32 0.80 21.55
C ASP A 22 15.96 0.97 20.17
N LEU A 23 17.06 0.27 19.94
CA LEU A 23 17.57 0.03 18.59
C LEU A 23 16.55 -0.80 17.79
N PRO A 24 16.54 -0.73 16.45
CA PRO A 24 15.62 -1.51 15.62
C PRO A 24 15.66 -3.03 15.89
N SER A 25 16.85 -3.57 16.21
CA SER A 25 17.04 -4.97 16.58
C SER A 25 16.43 -5.30 17.95
N GLU A 26 16.53 -4.41 18.92
CA GLU A 26 15.93 -4.56 20.25
C GLU A 26 14.40 -4.48 20.17
N TRP A 27 13.89 -3.52 19.40
CA TRP A 27 12.46 -3.41 19.10
C TRP A 27 11.92 -4.68 18.43
N TYR A 28 12.66 -5.20 17.45
CA TYR A 28 12.33 -6.44 16.76
C TYR A 28 12.23 -7.63 17.73
N LEU A 29 13.22 -7.81 18.61
CA LEU A 29 13.23 -8.91 19.58
C LEU A 29 12.05 -8.84 20.56
N LYS A 30 11.72 -7.63 21.05
CA LYS A 30 10.55 -7.42 21.93
C LYS A 30 9.24 -7.73 21.20
N THR A 31 9.12 -7.28 19.95
CA THR A 31 7.89 -7.44 19.16
C THR A 31 7.70 -8.87 18.64
N ARG A 32 8.78 -9.59 18.36
CA ARG A 32 8.76 -11.01 17.95
C ARG A 32 7.95 -11.88 18.92
N GLN A 33 8.10 -11.67 20.22
CA GLN A 33 7.33 -12.39 21.24
C GLN A 33 5.83 -12.13 21.12
N SER A 34 5.42 -10.88 20.85
CA SER A 34 4.00 -10.54 20.62
C SER A 34 3.47 -11.22 19.35
N VAL A 35 4.23 -11.23 18.26
CA VAL A 35 3.82 -11.85 16.97
C VAL A 35 3.68 -13.37 17.08
N GLN A 36 4.46 -14.00 17.94
CA GLN A 36 4.33 -15.42 18.24
C GLN A 36 3.05 -15.73 19.05
N GLN A 37 2.68 -14.85 19.98
CA GLN A 37 1.50 -15.01 20.83
C GLN A 37 0.17 -14.73 20.11
N PHE A 38 0.14 -13.73 19.24
CA PHE A 38 -1.08 -13.33 18.51
C PHE A 38 -1.11 -13.90 17.09
N THR A 39 -2.29 -13.91 16.48
CA THR A 39 -2.49 -14.43 15.15
C THR A 39 -3.24 -13.48 14.24
N ILE A 40 -3.27 -13.82 12.95
CA ILE A 40 -3.94 -13.06 11.90
C ILE A 40 -5.42 -13.48 11.87
N CYS A 41 -6.32 -12.51 11.96
CA CYS A 41 -7.76 -12.71 11.83
C CYS A 41 -8.22 -12.57 10.37
N GLN A 42 -7.70 -11.54 9.69
CA GLN A 42 -8.09 -11.18 8.34
C GLN A 42 -6.94 -10.49 7.60
N ILE A 43 -6.82 -10.77 6.30
CA ILE A 43 -5.92 -10.04 5.38
C ILE A 43 -6.77 -9.30 4.34
N GLY A 44 -6.56 -7.99 4.25
CA GLY A 44 -7.05 -7.13 3.20
C GLY A 44 -6.02 -6.96 2.08
N LEU A 45 -6.40 -7.30 0.85
CA LEU A 45 -5.54 -7.14 -0.32
C LEU A 45 -6.27 -6.43 -1.44
N SER A 46 -5.67 -5.35 -1.95
CA SER A 46 -6.11 -4.66 -3.16
C SER A 46 -5.08 -4.82 -4.26
N VAL A 47 -5.48 -5.37 -5.40
CA VAL A 47 -4.66 -5.50 -6.60
C VAL A 47 -5.05 -4.41 -7.58
N PHE A 48 -4.06 -3.65 -8.06
CA PHE A 48 -4.28 -2.55 -8.99
C PHE A 48 -3.79 -2.94 -10.39
N SER A 49 -4.66 -2.79 -11.39
CA SER A 49 -4.36 -3.00 -12.82
C SER A 49 -4.61 -1.72 -13.59
N SER A 50 -3.73 -1.38 -14.55
CA SER A 50 -3.94 -0.22 -15.43
C SER A 50 -5.08 -0.49 -16.41
N VAL A 51 -5.89 0.52 -16.70
CA VAL A 51 -6.91 0.45 -17.75
C VAL A 51 -6.24 0.60 -19.12
N GLU A 52 -6.46 -0.36 -20.01
CA GLU A 52 -5.91 -0.33 -21.37
C GLU A 52 -6.43 0.90 -22.13
N GLY A 53 -5.51 1.67 -22.72
CA GLY A 53 -5.84 2.88 -23.48
C GLY A 53 -6.07 4.15 -22.66
N GLU A 54 -6.05 4.11 -21.32
CA GLU A 54 -6.23 5.30 -20.46
C GLU A 54 -4.98 5.57 -19.60
N PHE A 55 -4.44 6.78 -19.67
CA PHE A 55 -3.30 7.18 -18.85
C PHE A 55 -3.74 7.49 -17.41
N ASN A 56 -2.94 7.09 -16.41
CA ASN A 56 -3.21 7.31 -14.97
C ASN A 56 -4.55 6.80 -14.44
N LYS A 57 -5.15 5.80 -15.08
CA LYS A 57 -6.38 5.15 -14.60
C LYS A 57 -6.12 3.70 -14.22
N TYR A 58 -6.61 3.33 -13.04
CA TYR A 58 -6.41 2.00 -12.48
C TYR A 58 -7.74 1.43 -12.00
N VAL A 59 -7.90 0.12 -12.16
CA VAL A 59 -8.97 -0.67 -11.52
C VAL A 59 -8.38 -1.33 -10.27
N ALA A 60 -9.10 -1.23 -9.17
CA ALA A 60 -8.74 -1.88 -7.91
C ALA A 60 -9.65 -3.10 -7.68
N HIS A 61 -9.04 -4.26 -7.46
CA HIS A 61 -9.73 -5.47 -7.05
C HIS A 61 -9.37 -5.77 -5.59
N SER A 62 -10.31 -5.50 -4.68
CA SER A 62 -10.12 -5.64 -3.23
C SER A 62 -10.77 -6.91 -2.69
N TYR A 63 -10.03 -7.62 -1.86
CA TYR A 63 -10.42 -8.90 -1.28
C TYR A 63 -10.12 -8.91 0.22
N ASN A 64 -11.01 -9.56 0.98
CA ASN A 64 -10.88 -9.78 2.41
C ASN A 64 -10.86 -11.29 2.68
N PHE A 65 -9.72 -11.78 3.18
CA PHE A 65 -9.52 -13.18 3.50
C PHE A 65 -9.57 -13.36 5.00
N PHE A 66 -10.54 -14.11 5.51
CA PHE A 66 -10.59 -14.49 6.93
C PHE A 66 -9.78 -15.76 7.10
N LEU A 67 -8.82 -15.77 8.04
CA LEU A 67 -7.80 -16.81 8.14
C LEU A 67 -7.84 -17.45 9.51
N PHE A 68 -7.64 -18.76 9.61
CA PHE A 68 -7.54 -19.45 10.90
C PHE A 68 -6.33 -20.40 10.90
N PRO A 69 -5.51 -20.44 11.97
CA PRO A 69 -4.37 -21.35 12.04
C PRO A 69 -4.79 -22.80 11.81
N THR A 70 -4.01 -23.56 11.04
CA THR A 70 -4.33 -24.97 10.83
C THR A 70 -4.25 -25.78 12.14
N THR A 71 -5.26 -26.61 12.37
CA THR A 71 -5.33 -27.60 13.47
C THR A 71 -5.10 -29.03 12.97
N PHE A 72 -4.64 -29.17 11.73
CA PHE A 72 -4.57 -30.44 11.05
C PHE A 72 -3.39 -31.32 11.52
N GLY A 73 -3.66 -32.56 11.88
CA GLY A 73 -2.66 -33.56 12.26
C GLY A 73 -2.08 -33.33 13.66
N ILE A 74 -0.77 -33.11 13.75
CA ILE A 74 -0.09 -32.83 15.04
C ILE A 74 0.02 -31.34 15.38
N LEU A 75 -0.43 -30.47 14.47
CA LEU A 75 -0.35 -29.03 14.68
C LEU A 75 -1.56 -28.61 15.50
N ASP A 76 -1.29 -28.17 16.72
CA ASP A 76 -2.26 -27.51 17.58
C ASP A 76 -1.70 -26.14 17.90
N SER A 77 -2.18 -25.14 17.17
CA SER A 77 -1.65 -23.78 17.25
C SER A 77 -2.34 -23.03 18.37
N GLU A 78 -1.63 -22.79 19.46
CA GLU A 78 -2.10 -21.91 20.53
C GLU A 78 -1.87 -20.44 20.15
N PHE A 79 -2.90 -19.61 20.34
CA PHE A 79 -2.80 -18.17 20.17
C PHE A 79 -3.71 -17.45 21.16
N SER A 80 -3.40 -16.19 21.46
CA SER A 80 -4.15 -15.37 22.41
C SER A 80 -5.05 -14.34 21.71
N PHE A 81 -6.01 -13.82 22.47
CA PHE A 81 -6.76 -12.62 22.13
C PHE A 81 -6.43 -11.51 23.12
N GLN A 82 -6.25 -10.29 22.60
CA GLN A 82 -6.19 -9.09 23.42
C GLN A 82 -7.58 -8.47 23.49
N ALA A 83 -8.15 -8.34 24.69
CA ALA A 83 -9.52 -7.88 24.89
C ALA A 83 -9.79 -6.51 24.22
N SER A 84 -8.84 -5.58 24.29
CA SER A 84 -8.95 -4.26 23.64
C SER A 84 -9.02 -4.36 22.11
N SER A 85 -8.25 -5.26 21.51
CA SER A 85 -8.27 -5.49 20.05
C SER A 85 -9.58 -6.15 19.62
N VAL A 86 -10.10 -7.09 20.42
CA VAL A 86 -11.41 -7.70 20.17
C VAL A 86 -12.53 -6.66 20.25
N GLN A 87 -12.52 -5.82 21.28
CA GLN A 87 -13.51 -4.74 21.42
C GLN A 87 -13.44 -3.76 20.25
N PHE A 88 -12.24 -3.34 19.85
CA PHE A 88 -12.03 -2.46 18.69
C PHE A 88 -12.60 -3.08 17.41
N LEU A 89 -12.20 -4.30 17.06
CA LEU A 89 -12.70 -4.99 15.86
C LEU A 89 -14.22 -5.15 15.87
N ASN A 90 -14.80 -5.47 17.03
CA ASN A 90 -16.25 -5.59 17.19
C ASN A 90 -16.97 -4.25 16.96
N GLN A 91 -16.40 -3.12 17.39
CA GLN A 91 -16.96 -1.78 17.13
C GLN A 91 -17.05 -1.46 15.63
N TYR A 92 -16.14 -2.00 14.81
CA TYR A 92 -16.14 -1.84 13.36
C TYR A 92 -16.84 -2.99 12.61
N GLY A 93 -17.60 -3.83 13.33
CA GLY A 93 -18.43 -4.87 12.71
C GLY A 93 -17.66 -6.08 12.21
N PHE A 94 -16.49 -6.39 12.80
CA PHE A 94 -15.74 -7.59 12.46
C PHE A 94 -16.55 -8.87 12.70
N ASN A 95 -16.63 -9.73 11.69
CA ASN A 95 -17.40 -10.97 11.78
C ASN A 95 -16.54 -12.13 12.29
N TYR A 96 -16.57 -12.37 13.60
CA TYR A 96 -15.85 -13.48 14.23
C TYR A 96 -16.28 -14.86 13.75
N ASN A 97 -17.51 -15.06 13.25
CA ASN A 97 -17.90 -16.36 12.69
C ASN A 97 -17.15 -16.65 11.39
N LYS A 98 -16.89 -15.63 10.55
CA LYS A 98 -16.07 -15.81 9.34
C LYS A 98 -14.62 -16.18 9.66
N PHE A 99 -14.10 -15.69 10.78
CA PHE A 99 -12.77 -16.03 11.29
C PHE A 99 -12.72 -17.41 11.97
N LEU A 100 -13.52 -17.61 13.01
CA LEU A 100 -13.45 -18.78 13.90
C LEU A 100 -14.06 -20.05 13.32
N LYS A 101 -15.12 -19.94 12.51
CA LYS A 101 -15.82 -21.10 11.94
C LYS A 101 -15.39 -21.40 10.51
N ASN A 102 -15.23 -20.34 9.72
CA ASN A 102 -15.04 -20.45 8.27
C ASN A 102 -13.66 -19.93 7.81
N GLY A 103 -12.72 -19.71 8.74
CA GLY A 103 -11.42 -19.16 8.40
C GLY A 103 -10.64 -20.10 7.49
N ILE A 104 -10.01 -19.53 6.47
CA ILE A 104 -9.17 -20.26 5.52
C ILE A 104 -7.93 -20.75 6.28
N PRO A 105 -7.62 -22.06 6.24
CA PRO A 105 -6.45 -22.59 6.93
C PRO A 105 -5.17 -22.05 6.31
N TYR A 106 -4.11 -22.01 7.11
CA TYR A 106 -2.76 -21.71 6.64
C TYR A 106 -1.71 -22.38 7.51
N MET A 107 -0.50 -22.47 6.95
CA MET A 107 0.69 -22.99 7.61
C MET A 107 1.96 -22.38 7.00
N ASN A 108 3.04 -22.31 7.78
CA ASN A 108 4.36 -21.92 7.27
C ASN A 108 5.11 -23.11 6.66
N GLU A 109 6.26 -22.87 6.01
CA GLU A 109 7.02 -23.90 5.31
C GLU A 109 7.52 -25.02 6.24
N GLU A 110 7.85 -24.70 7.50
CA GLU A 110 8.30 -25.71 8.47
C GLU A 110 7.16 -26.61 8.92
N GLN A 111 6.00 -26.02 9.18
CA GLN A 111 4.76 -26.74 9.46
C GLN A 111 4.37 -27.64 8.29
N GLU A 112 4.43 -27.14 7.06
CA GLU A 112 4.17 -27.91 5.85
C GLU A 112 5.12 -29.12 5.73
N LYS A 113 6.41 -28.93 5.95
CA LYS A 113 7.41 -30.03 5.94
C LYS A 113 7.09 -31.09 7.00
N LYS A 114 6.73 -30.68 8.23
CA LYS A 114 6.36 -31.60 9.32
C LYS A 114 5.10 -32.40 8.98
N ILE A 115 4.05 -31.73 8.48
CA ILE A 115 2.81 -32.41 8.06
C ILE A 115 3.11 -33.38 6.91
N LYS A 116 3.83 -32.93 5.87
CA LYS A 116 4.18 -33.76 4.72
C LYS A 116 4.91 -35.02 5.16
N HIS A 117 5.90 -34.89 6.02
CA HIS A 117 6.63 -36.03 6.57
C HIS A 117 5.71 -37.02 7.30
N ASN A 118 4.82 -36.54 8.18
CA ASN A 118 3.92 -37.39 8.98
C ASN A 118 2.85 -38.09 8.13
N ILE A 119 2.28 -37.41 7.15
CA ILE A 119 1.31 -38.03 6.22
C ILE A 119 1.99 -39.15 5.42
N LEU A 120 3.23 -38.91 4.96
CA LEU A 120 3.99 -39.89 4.18
C LEU A 120 4.37 -41.11 5.02
N THR A 121 4.82 -40.91 6.26
CA THR A 121 5.19 -42.00 7.19
C THR A 121 3.98 -42.70 7.83
N GLY A 122 2.76 -42.19 7.63
CA GLY A 122 1.54 -42.78 8.19
C GLY A 122 1.36 -42.53 9.70
N ASN A 123 2.20 -41.70 10.31
CA ASN A 123 2.12 -41.34 11.72
C ASN A 123 1.28 -40.07 11.93
N TRP A 124 0.05 -40.09 11.43
CA TRP A 124 -0.93 -39.02 11.65
C TRP A 124 -1.91 -39.49 12.74
N ARG A 125 -2.04 -38.71 13.83
CA ARG A 125 -2.96 -39.00 14.94
C ARG A 125 -4.06 -37.95 14.95
N VAL A 126 -5.32 -38.38 14.97
CA VAL A 126 -6.46 -37.51 15.30
C VAL A 126 -6.32 -37.13 16.78
N ARG A 127 -5.96 -35.88 17.05
CA ARG A 127 -5.69 -35.40 18.42
C ARG A 127 -6.95 -35.04 19.21
N SER A 128 -8.00 -34.56 18.56
CA SER A 128 -9.21 -34.15 19.28
C SER A 128 -10.08 -35.36 19.65
N SER A 129 -10.51 -35.44 20.91
CA SER A 129 -11.43 -36.48 21.40
C SER A 129 -12.83 -36.34 20.78
N LEU A 130 -13.28 -35.11 20.55
CA LEU A 130 -14.56 -34.81 19.89
C LEU A 130 -14.59 -35.26 18.42
N ASP A 131 -13.46 -35.27 17.73
CA ASP A 131 -13.41 -35.74 16.33
C ASP A 131 -13.40 -37.27 16.25
N LYS A 132 -12.87 -37.99 17.26
CA LYS A 132 -12.85 -39.47 17.21
C LYS A 132 -14.23 -40.08 17.17
N ASP A 133 -15.17 -39.57 17.97
CA ASP A 133 -16.53 -40.13 18.00
C ASP A 133 -17.32 -39.75 16.74
N GLN A 134 -17.14 -38.53 16.22
CA GLN A 134 -17.68 -38.15 14.90
C GLN A 134 -17.10 -39.02 13.78
N ILE A 135 -15.78 -39.27 13.80
CA ILE A 135 -15.11 -40.11 12.81
C ILE A 135 -15.61 -41.56 12.89
N LYS A 136 -15.85 -42.10 14.08
CA LYS A 136 -16.47 -43.44 14.23
C LYS A 136 -17.86 -43.47 13.59
N VAL A 137 -18.71 -42.49 13.88
CA VAL A 137 -20.04 -42.38 13.28
C VAL A 137 -19.95 -42.33 11.76
N VAL A 138 -19.00 -41.56 11.21
CA VAL A 138 -18.75 -41.49 9.76
C VAL A 138 -18.27 -42.82 9.19
N ILE A 139 -17.36 -43.53 9.88
CA ILE A 139 -16.90 -44.86 9.45
C ILE A 139 -18.07 -45.85 9.44
N ASP A 140 -18.90 -45.87 10.48
CA ASP A 140 -20.06 -46.76 10.59
C ASP A 140 -21.09 -46.46 9.50
N GLU A 141 -21.35 -45.17 9.23
CA GLU A 141 -22.26 -44.73 8.16
C GLU A 141 -21.76 -45.16 6.78
N VAL A 142 -20.47 -44.93 6.49
CA VAL A 142 -19.86 -45.33 5.21
C VAL A 142 -19.84 -46.85 5.08
N THR A 143 -19.56 -47.59 6.15
CA THR A 143 -19.55 -49.06 6.14
C THR A 143 -20.93 -49.62 5.84
N ARG A 144 -21.98 -49.12 6.51
CA ARG A 144 -23.37 -49.51 6.25
C ARG A 144 -23.81 -49.20 4.83
N TRP A 145 -23.37 -48.08 4.27
CA TRP A 145 -23.63 -47.74 2.86
C TRP A 145 -22.88 -48.69 1.92
N LEU A 146 -21.63 -49.06 2.23
CA LEU A 146 -20.82 -49.95 1.39
C LEU A 146 -21.42 -51.34 1.25
N ASP A 147 -22.10 -51.86 2.26
CA ASP A 147 -22.77 -53.16 2.22
C ASP A 147 -23.88 -53.21 1.17
N LEU A 148 -24.52 -52.06 0.88
CA LEU A 148 -25.65 -51.95 -0.05
C LEU A 148 -25.27 -51.39 -1.42
N ALA A 149 -24.17 -50.63 -1.50
CA ALA A 149 -23.77 -49.91 -2.71
C ALA A 149 -23.19 -50.83 -3.79
N GLU A 150 -23.35 -50.47 -5.06
CA GLU A 150 -22.69 -51.10 -6.21
C GLU A 150 -21.39 -50.36 -6.58
N GLU A 151 -20.50 -50.99 -7.37
CA GLU A 151 -19.28 -50.31 -7.82
C GLU A 151 -19.63 -49.10 -8.69
N GLY A 152 -19.07 -47.93 -8.35
CA GLY A 152 -19.37 -46.67 -9.02
C GLY A 152 -20.33 -45.76 -8.26
N ASP A 153 -21.10 -46.31 -7.32
CA ASP A 153 -22.02 -45.54 -6.46
C ASP A 153 -21.28 -44.52 -5.61
N ARG A 154 -22.02 -43.46 -5.24
CA ARG A 154 -21.50 -42.33 -4.48
C ARG A 154 -22.40 -41.98 -3.32
N MET A 155 -21.82 -41.72 -2.16
CA MET A 155 -22.47 -41.04 -1.04
C MET A 155 -21.78 -39.72 -0.76
N THR A 156 -22.53 -38.74 -0.24
CA THR A 156 -21.99 -37.47 0.23
C THR A 156 -22.12 -37.44 1.74
N LEU A 157 -21.05 -37.06 2.43
CA LEU A 157 -21.04 -36.81 3.86
C LEU A 157 -21.24 -35.30 4.10
N PRO A 158 -22.48 -34.84 4.32
CA PRO A 158 -22.78 -33.42 4.47
C PRO A 158 -22.24 -32.89 5.80
N GLY A 159 -21.92 -31.60 5.85
CA GLY A 159 -21.48 -30.93 7.08
C GLY A 159 -20.01 -31.15 7.45
N ILE A 160 -19.31 -32.07 6.78
CA ILE A 160 -17.86 -32.24 6.91
C ILE A 160 -17.16 -31.29 5.94
N ALA A 161 -16.82 -30.09 6.42
CA ALA A 161 -16.17 -29.04 5.64
C ALA A 161 -14.83 -28.61 6.28
N GLY A 162 -14.04 -27.83 5.54
CA GLY A 162 -12.77 -27.30 6.05
C GLY A 162 -11.75 -28.41 6.37
N PHE A 163 -11.03 -28.28 7.48
CA PHE A 163 -9.93 -29.18 7.83
C PHE A 163 -10.39 -30.60 8.19
N GLN A 164 -11.56 -30.74 8.82
CA GLN A 164 -12.12 -32.05 9.20
C GLN A 164 -12.33 -32.93 7.96
N ALA A 165 -12.64 -32.32 6.82
CA ALA A 165 -12.78 -33.03 5.56
C ALA A 165 -11.48 -33.71 5.10
N PHE A 166 -10.31 -33.18 5.44
CA PHE A 166 -9.02 -33.81 5.11
C PHE A 166 -8.72 -35.00 6.03
N GLU A 167 -9.02 -34.85 7.32
CA GLU A 167 -8.84 -35.93 8.29
C GLU A 167 -9.78 -37.11 7.99
N VAL A 168 -11.05 -36.84 7.71
CA VAL A 168 -12.04 -37.84 7.33
C VAL A 168 -11.60 -38.58 6.07
N GLN A 169 -11.07 -37.90 5.06
CA GLN A 169 -10.56 -38.55 3.86
C GLN A 169 -9.36 -39.46 4.15
N LEU A 170 -8.42 -39.04 5.01
CA LEU A 170 -7.28 -39.86 5.41
C LEU A 170 -7.72 -41.11 6.18
N VAL A 171 -8.62 -40.93 7.15
CA VAL A 171 -9.15 -42.04 7.95
C VAL A 171 -9.93 -43.02 7.10
N LEU A 172 -10.87 -42.55 6.29
CA LEU A 172 -11.70 -43.41 5.46
C LEU A 172 -10.83 -44.19 4.47
N ARG A 173 -9.88 -43.55 3.81
CA ARG A 173 -8.96 -44.25 2.89
C ARG A 173 -8.07 -45.26 3.59
N GLN A 174 -7.68 -45.01 4.85
CA GLN A 174 -6.89 -45.98 5.62
C GLN A 174 -7.75 -47.15 6.15
N ALA A 175 -8.97 -46.88 6.59
CA ALA A 175 -9.85 -47.85 7.23
C ALA A 175 -10.56 -48.77 6.23
N LEU A 176 -10.93 -48.24 5.05
CA LEU A 176 -11.79 -48.94 4.10
C LEU A 176 -11.05 -49.13 2.76
N PRO A 177 -10.83 -50.37 2.28
CA PRO A 177 -10.04 -50.63 1.08
C PRO A 177 -10.79 -50.31 -0.22
N ASN A 178 -12.11 -50.46 -0.25
CA ASN A 178 -12.91 -50.43 -1.50
C ASN A 178 -13.58 -49.08 -1.76
N ILE A 179 -12.93 -47.98 -1.34
CA ILE A 179 -13.46 -46.63 -1.50
C ILE A 179 -12.44 -45.64 -2.05
N TRP A 180 -12.97 -44.57 -2.63
CA TRP A 180 -12.23 -43.37 -3.00
C TRP A 180 -12.98 -42.13 -2.53
N THR A 181 -12.27 -41.17 -1.94
CA THR A 181 -12.90 -39.93 -1.43
C THR A 181 -12.53 -38.73 -2.29
N MET A 182 -13.42 -37.75 -2.41
CA MET A 182 -13.17 -36.49 -3.11
C MET A 182 -13.80 -35.34 -2.32
N LEU A 183 -13.13 -34.19 -2.25
CA LEU A 183 -13.71 -32.98 -1.69
C LEU A 183 -14.61 -32.31 -2.74
N LYS A 184 -15.83 -31.92 -2.36
CA LYS A 184 -16.73 -31.06 -3.14
C LYS A 184 -17.34 -29.98 -2.26
N ASP A 185 -18.00 -29.00 -2.86
CA ASP A 185 -18.61 -27.85 -2.16
C ASP A 185 -19.57 -28.23 -1.02
N GLN A 186 -20.21 -29.40 -1.11
CA GLN A 186 -21.18 -29.89 -0.11
C GLN A 186 -20.58 -30.86 0.93
N GLY A 187 -19.27 -31.12 0.90
CA GLY A 187 -18.57 -31.99 1.85
C GLY A 187 -17.70 -33.06 1.19
N VAL A 188 -17.50 -34.18 1.88
CA VAL A 188 -16.69 -35.31 1.38
C VAL A 188 -17.58 -36.29 0.61
N VAL A 189 -17.28 -36.50 -0.67
CA VAL A 189 -17.93 -37.52 -1.49
C VAL A 189 -17.13 -38.81 -1.42
N VAL A 190 -17.78 -39.90 -1.03
CA VAL A 190 -17.21 -41.25 -1.00
C VAL A 190 -17.77 -42.01 -2.20
N LYS A 191 -16.89 -42.59 -3.02
CA LYS A 191 -17.20 -43.43 -4.18
C LYS A 191 -16.79 -44.87 -3.89
N LYS A 192 -17.67 -45.84 -4.13
CA LYS A 192 -17.32 -47.27 -4.07
C LYS A 192 -16.52 -47.65 -5.30
N VAL A 193 -15.37 -48.27 -5.10
CA VAL A 193 -14.43 -48.64 -6.16
C VAL A 193 -13.85 -50.03 -5.89
N SER A 194 -13.58 -50.80 -6.94
CA SER A 194 -12.81 -52.04 -6.80
C SER A 194 -11.38 -51.76 -6.33
N GLN A 195 -10.73 -52.77 -5.75
CA GLN A 195 -9.33 -52.69 -5.33
C GLN A 195 -8.39 -52.39 -6.52
N GLN A 196 -8.70 -52.95 -7.70
CA GLN A 196 -7.95 -52.67 -8.93
C GLN A 196 -8.10 -51.22 -9.36
N HIS A 197 -9.34 -50.69 -9.36
CA HIS A 197 -9.57 -49.29 -9.71
C HIS A 197 -8.94 -48.33 -8.69
N ARG A 198 -8.98 -48.67 -7.39
CA ARG A 198 -8.28 -47.91 -6.36
C ARG A 198 -6.78 -47.89 -6.59
N TRP A 199 -6.17 -49.05 -6.86
CA TRP A 199 -4.75 -49.14 -7.15
C TRP A 199 -4.39 -48.25 -8.34
N TYR A 200 -5.19 -48.29 -9.40
CA TYR A 200 -5.03 -47.36 -10.52
C TYR A 200 -5.13 -45.90 -10.07
N LEU A 201 -6.15 -45.50 -9.31
CA LEU A 201 -6.28 -44.11 -8.82
C LEU A 201 -5.12 -43.65 -7.94
N GLU A 202 -4.48 -44.56 -7.21
CA GLU A 202 -3.29 -44.26 -6.40
C GLU A 202 -2.01 -44.12 -7.25
N HIS A 203 -1.95 -44.78 -8.43
CA HIS A 203 -0.73 -44.91 -9.25
C HIS A 203 -0.85 -44.28 -10.65
N ALA A 204 -2.03 -43.84 -11.09
CA ALA A 204 -2.30 -43.32 -12.43
C ALA A 204 -1.61 -41.99 -12.71
N SER A 205 -1.21 -41.25 -11.67
CA SER A 205 -0.38 -40.07 -11.82
C SER A 205 1.10 -40.47 -11.85
N CYS A 206 1.70 -40.49 -13.04
CA CYS A 206 3.10 -40.89 -13.29
C CYS A 206 4.17 -39.96 -12.67
N ASP A 207 3.83 -39.12 -11.71
CA ASP A 207 4.76 -38.21 -11.05
C ASP A 207 4.86 -38.56 -9.56
N ARG A 208 6.08 -38.73 -9.04
CA ARG A 208 6.33 -39.01 -7.61
C ARG A 208 5.75 -37.94 -6.67
N ALA A 209 5.41 -36.76 -7.23
CA ALA A 209 4.78 -35.62 -6.58
C ALA A 209 3.24 -35.59 -6.63
N SER A 210 2.58 -36.63 -7.15
CA SER A 210 1.13 -36.68 -7.35
C SER A 210 0.43 -37.78 -6.54
N CYS A 211 1.03 -38.24 -5.44
CA CYS A 211 0.34 -39.10 -4.49
C CYS A 211 -0.94 -38.39 -4.00
N TRP A 212 -2.07 -39.08 -3.86
CA TRP A 212 -3.31 -38.49 -3.34
C TRP A 212 -3.13 -37.80 -1.98
N LYS A 213 -2.14 -38.23 -1.18
CA LYS A 213 -1.69 -37.59 0.05
C LYS A 213 -1.21 -36.15 -0.17
N GLU A 214 -0.56 -35.88 -1.31
CA GLU A 214 -0.08 -34.56 -1.72
C GLU A 214 -1.23 -33.66 -2.17
N GLN A 215 -2.29 -34.20 -2.78
CA GLN A 215 -3.50 -33.42 -3.10
C GLN A 215 -4.25 -32.99 -1.83
N ILE A 216 -4.33 -33.87 -0.83
CA ILE A 216 -4.88 -33.52 0.49
C ILE A 216 -4.00 -32.45 1.16
N LEU A 217 -2.67 -32.60 1.10
CA LEU A 217 -1.73 -31.59 1.62
C LEU A 217 -1.89 -30.24 0.91
N LEU A 218 -1.98 -30.21 -0.42
CA LEU A 218 -2.21 -29.00 -1.21
C LEU A 218 -3.48 -28.28 -0.79
N SER A 219 -4.53 -29.04 -0.50
CA SER A 219 -5.81 -28.49 -0.03
C SER A 219 -5.71 -27.95 1.41
N ALA A 220 -4.91 -28.60 2.27
CA ALA A 220 -4.69 -28.17 3.66
C ALA A 220 -3.83 -26.90 3.78
N ARG A 221 -2.99 -26.58 2.77
CA ARG A 221 -2.15 -25.37 2.75
C ARG A 221 -2.96 -24.07 2.70
N GLY A 222 -4.19 -24.13 2.19
CA GLY A 222 -5.14 -23.01 2.15
C GLY A 222 -4.50 -21.70 1.68
N PHE A 223 -4.55 -20.66 2.52
CA PHE A 223 -4.05 -19.32 2.17
C PHE A 223 -2.54 -19.28 1.90
N SER A 224 -1.76 -20.24 2.42
CA SER A 224 -0.32 -20.32 2.15
C SER A 224 0.00 -20.52 0.67
N VAL A 225 -0.89 -21.16 -0.09
CA VAL A 225 -0.76 -21.27 -1.56
C VAL A 225 -0.83 -19.88 -2.19
N PHE A 226 -1.81 -19.08 -1.77
CA PHE A 226 -1.99 -17.72 -2.27
C PHE A 226 -0.82 -16.82 -1.86
N PHE A 227 -0.33 -16.93 -0.62
CA PHE A 227 0.87 -16.23 -0.18
C PHE A 227 2.09 -16.55 -1.07
N GLN A 228 2.31 -17.81 -1.41
CA GLN A 228 3.39 -18.18 -2.32
C GLN A 228 3.20 -17.62 -3.74
N MET A 229 1.95 -17.49 -4.21
CA MET A 229 1.66 -16.81 -5.48
C MET A 229 2.02 -15.33 -5.41
N LEU A 230 1.70 -14.64 -4.29
CA LEU A 230 2.09 -13.24 -4.08
C LEU A 230 3.61 -13.07 -4.11
N VAL A 231 4.34 -13.93 -3.40
CA VAL A 231 5.81 -13.94 -3.40
C VAL A 231 6.34 -14.17 -4.82
N LYS A 232 5.87 -15.21 -5.52
CA LYS A 232 6.30 -15.51 -6.90
C LYS A 232 6.01 -14.40 -7.90
N ALA A 233 4.95 -13.63 -7.69
CA ALA A 233 4.58 -12.53 -8.57
C ALA A 233 5.59 -11.38 -8.54
N GLN A 234 6.36 -11.24 -7.44
CA GLN A 234 7.42 -10.25 -7.27
C GLN A 234 6.96 -8.82 -7.61
N LYS A 235 5.67 -8.53 -7.36
CA LYS A 235 5.07 -7.21 -7.58
C LYS A 235 5.33 -6.30 -6.38
N PRO A 236 5.36 -4.98 -6.56
CA PRO A 236 5.47 -4.04 -5.45
C PRO A 236 4.39 -4.27 -4.40
N LEU A 237 4.80 -4.46 -3.15
CA LEU A 237 3.90 -4.61 -2.02
C LEU A 237 3.82 -3.27 -1.27
N VAL A 238 2.60 -2.71 -1.24
CA VAL A 238 2.31 -1.42 -0.61
C VAL A 238 1.51 -1.65 0.66
N GLY A 239 1.90 -1.00 1.76
CA GLY A 239 1.19 -1.02 3.04
C GLY A 239 1.24 0.34 3.74
N HIS A 240 0.63 0.44 4.91
CA HIS A 240 0.68 1.64 5.75
C HIS A 240 1.11 1.24 7.15
N ASN A 241 2.28 1.72 7.62
CA ASN A 241 2.83 1.33 8.93
C ASN A 241 3.04 -0.19 9.05
N MET A 242 3.58 -0.80 7.99
CA MET A 242 3.37 -2.23 7.71
C MET A 242 4.33 -3.20 8.41
N MET A 243 5.09 -2.72 9.40
CA MET A 243 6.10 -3.55 10.07
C MET A 243 5.49 -4.76 10.78
N MET A 244 4.35 -4.58 11.45
CA MET A 244 3.63 -5.69 12.09
C MET A 244 3.09 -6.68 11.05
N ASP A 245 2.56 -6.18 9.92
CA ASP A 245 2.10 -7.02 8.83
C ASP A 245 3.22 -7.92 8.32
N LEU A 246 4.40 -7.35 8.08
CA LEU A 246 5.57 -8.09 7.59
C LEU A 246 6.04 -9.16 8.57
N LEU A 247 6.06 -8.86 9.87
CA LEU A 247 6.41 -9.83 10.90
C LEU A 247 5.43 -11.01 10.92
N HIS A 248 4.13 -10.72 10.85
CA HIS A 248 3.09 -11.75 10.79
C HIS A 248 3.12 -12.54 9.48
N LEU A 249 3.36 -11.89 8.34
CA LEU A 249 3.52 -12.58 7.06
C LEU A 249 4.68 -13.57 7.09
N HIS A 250 5.81 -13.16 7.69
CA HIS A 250 6.98 -14.01 7.87
C HIS A 250 6.67 -15.21 8.78
N GLU A 251 6.25 -14.95 10.02
CA GLU A 251 5.99 -15.97 11.05
C GLU A 251 4.95 -17.01 10.61
N LYS A 252 3.85 -16.53 9.99
CA LYS A 252 2.64 -17.35 9.77
C LYS A 252 2.62 -18.05 8.42
N PHE A 253 3.30 -17.54 7.39
CA PHE A 253 3.28 -18.16 6.05
C PHE A 253 4.64 -18.56 5.49
N PHE A 254 5.73 -17.92 5.93
CA PHE A 254 7.07 -18.28 5.46
C PHE A 254 7.76 -19.24 6.42
N ARG A 255 8.32 -18.75 7.53
CA ARG A 255 9.07 -19.52 8.52
C ARG A 255 8.99 -18.82 9.87
N PRO A 256 9.29 -19.49 11.00
CA PRO A 256 9.42 -18.81 12.27
C PRO A 256 10.39 -17.62 12.20
N LEU A 257 10.04 -16.53 12.87
CA LEU A 257 10.85 -15.32 12.93
C LEU A 257 12.26 -15.65 13.45
N PRO A 258 13.32 -15.28 12.71
CA PRO A 258 14.70 -15.57 13.11
C PRO A 258 15.08 -14.76 14.36
N GLU A 259 16.11 -15.21 15.07
CA GLU A 259 16.65 -14.42 16.20
C GLU A 259 17.39 -13.16 15.73
N SER A 260 18.01 -13.23 14.55
CA SER A 260 18.71 -12.09 13.95
C SER A 260 17.75 -11.16 13.20
N TYR A 261 17.77 -9.89 13.57
CA TYR A 261 17.06 -8.83 12.86
C TYR A 261 17.57 -8.67 11.42
N ASP A 262 18.86 -8.85 11.17
CA ASP A 262 19.42 -8.76 9.82
C ASP A 262 18.94 -9.91 8.93
N GLN A 263 18.85 -11.11 9.49
CA GLN A 263 18.28 -12.24 8.77
C GLN A 263 16.79 -12.00 8.46
N PHE A 264 16.03 -11.40 9.38
CA PHE A 264 14.65 -11.02 9.11
C PHE A 264 14.56 -10.04 7.93
N LYS A 265 15.38 -8.99 7.91
CA LYS A 265 15.42 -8.03 6.78
C LYS A 265 15.74 -8.70 5.45
N GLN A 266 16.74 -9.57 5.42
CA GLN A 266 17.12 -10.33 4.21
C GLN A 266 15.94 -11.19 3.74
N ASN A 267 15.34 -11.97 4.63
CA ASN A 267 14.19 -12.81 4.31
C ASN A 267 13.03 -11.99 3.73
N ILE A 268 12.70 -10.84 4.33
CA ILE A 268 11.62 -9.97 3.84
C ILE A 268 11.96 -9.39 2.47
N HIS A 269 13.20 -8.98 2.24
CA HIS A 269 13.64 -8.45 0.94
C HIS A 269 13.57 -9.52 -0.16
N ASP A 270 13.95 -10.76 0.15
CA ASP A 270 13.86 -11.88 -0.79
C ASP A 270 12.40 -12.23 -1.12
N LEU A 271 11.50 -12.15 -0.13
CA LEU A 271 10.07 -12.40 -0.33
C LEU A 271 9.40 -11.26 -1.13
N PHE A 272 9.74 -10.01 -0.82
CA PHE A 272 9.16 -8.80 -1.40
C PHE A 272 10.26 -7.78 -1.72
N PRO A 273 10.84 -7.81 -2.94
CA PRO A 273 11.97 -6.92 -3.26
C PRO A 273 11.61 -5.44 -3.29
N VAL A 274 10.36 -5.12 -3.59
CA VAL A 274 9.84 -3.76 -3.65
C VAL A 274 8.76 -3.59 -2.59
N LEU A 275 9.11 -2.91 -1.50
CA LEU A 275 8.23 -2.57 -0.39
C LEU A 275 8.03 -1.06 -0.31
N ILE A 276 6.78 -0.63 -0.20
CA ILE A 276 6.43 0.79 -0.06
C ILE A 276 5.54 0.95 1.16
N ASP A 277 6.09 1.55 2.21
CA ASP A 277 5.30 1.98 3.37
C ASP A 277 4.82 3.42 3.17
N THR A 278 3.52 3.56 2.91
CA THR A 278 2.89 4.86 2.65
C THR A 278 3.01 5.82 3.84
N LYS A 279 3.11 5.35 5.09
CA LYS A 279 3.34 6.23 6.24
C LYS A 279 4.70 6.92 6.15
N ASN A 280 5.71 6.24 5.63
CA ASN A 280 7.01 6.84 5.38
C ASN A 280 6.96 7.80 4.19
N VAL A 281 6.30 7.41 3.11
CA VAL A 281 6.16 8.27 1.91
C VAL A 281 5.41 9.57 2.24
N THR A 282 4.32 9.50 3.02
CA THR A 282 3.51 10.69 3.34
C THR A 282 4.30 11.77 4.06
N LYS A 283 5.29 11.41 4.90
CA LYS A 283 6.14 12.39 5.60
C LYS A 283 6.87 13.32 4.63
N ASP A 284 7.26 12.82 3.47
CA ASP A 284 7.96 13.60 2.46
C ASP A 284 7.01 14.30 1.49
N ILE A 285 5.82 13.73 1.23
CA ILE A 285 4.78 14.41 0.42
C ILE A 285 4.36 15.73 1.08
N TRP A 286 4.21 15.76 2.40
CA TRP A 286 3.91 17.01 3.12
C TRP A 286 4.96 18.09 2.89
N LYS A 287 6.24 17.73 2.76
CA LYS A 287 7.30 18.69 2.43
C LYS A 287 7.09 19.34 1.07
N TYR A 288 6.61 18.59 0.07
CA TYR A 288 6.27 19.17 -1.23
C TYR A 288 5.08 20.13 -1.14
N LEU A 289 4.05 19.78 -0.36
CA LEU A 289 2.92 20.67 -0.12
C LEU A 289 3.35 21.95 0.62
N ASP A 290 4.24 21.85 1.60
CA ASP A 290 4.80 23.01 2.30
C ASP A 290 5.63 23.91 1.37
N VAL A 291 6.42 23.32 0.46
CA VAL A 291 7.16 24.06 -0.57
C VAL A 291 6.20 24.81 -1.51
N LEU A 292 5.05 24.21 -1.83
CA LEU A 292 4.05 24.81 -2.71
C LEU A 292 3.14 25.81 -1.98
N ALA A 293 2.97 25.70 -0.66
CA ALA A 293 2.05 26.51 0.13
C ALA A 293 2.17 28.03 -0.11
N PRO A 294 3.38 28.63 -0.21
CA PRO A 294 3.53 30.06 -0.50
C PRO A 294 3.10 30.48 -1.91
N TYR A 295 2.85 29.52 -2.82
CA TYR A 295 2.46 29.75 -4.22
C TYR A 295 1.01 29.36 -4.49
N VAL A 296 0.33 28.72 -3.53
CA VAL A 296 -1.09 28.37 -3.64
C VAL A 296 -1.90 29.64 -3.87
N ASN A 297 -2.85 29.57 -4.82
CA ASN A 297 -3.74 30.68 -5.19
C ASN A 297 -3.01 31.95 -5.67
N GLN A 298 -1.77 31.80 -6.16
CA GLN A 298 -1.04 32.89 -6.77
C GLN A 298 -0.88 32.68 -8.27
N VAL A 299 -1.26 33.70 -9.04
CA VAL A 299 -1.18 33.65 -10.51
C VAL A 299 -0.28 34.77 -11.01
N ASN A 300 0.69 34.41 -11.85
CA ASN A 300 1.62 35.35 -12.45
C ASN A 300 0.90 36.38 -13.33
N LEU A 301 1.20 37.66 -13.12
CA LEU A 301 0.70 38.74 -13.98
C LEU A 301 1.77 39.21 -14.96
N ILE A 302 1.44 39.15 -16.25
CA ILE A 302 2.28 39.70 -17.30
C ILE A 302 2.00 41.20 -17.40
N ARG A 303 3.06 42.03 -17.34
CA ARG A 303 3.01 43.50 -17.53
C ARG A 303 2.13 44.28 -16.54
N ALA A 304 1.88 43.79 -15.32
CA ALA A 304 1.12 44.53 -14.29
C ALA A 304 1.98 45.11 -13.14
N GLY A 305 1.47 46.10 -12.42
CA GLY A 305 2.18 46.80 -11.33
C GLY A 305 2.73 45.90 -10.23
N VAL A 306 2.16 44.71 -10.06
CA VAL A 306 2.61 43.63 -9.17
C VAL A 306 2.97 42.38 -10.00
N PRO A 307 3.90 41.52 -9.53
CA PRO A 307 4.36 40.36 -10.30
C PRO A 307 3.33 39.21 -10.35
N LYS A 308 2.42 39.13 -9.37
CA LYS A 308 1.42 38.07 -9.24
C LYS A 308 0.21 38.58 -8.46
N ILE A 309 -0.97 38.03 -8.76
CA ILE A 309 -2.19 38.20 -7.95
C ILE A 309 -2.20 37.15 -6.86
N ASN A 310 -2.61 37.53 -5.66
CA ASN A 310 -2.96 36.59 -4.60
C ASN A 310 -4.49 36.53 -4.47
N PHE A 311 -5.11 35.40 -4.83
CA PHE A 311 -6.57 35.24 -4.74
C PHE A 311 -7.07 35.01 -3.31
N SER A 312 -6.16 34.75 -2.35
CA SER A 312 -6.51 34.46 -0.96
C SER A 312 -6.23 35.62 0.01
N GLY A 313 -5.77 36.77 -0.48
CA GLY A 313 -5.40 37.89 0.39
C GLY A 313 -4.88 39.10 -0.40
N PRO A 314 -4.27 40.09 0.27
CA PRO A 314 -3.73 41.26 -0.42
C PRO A 314 -2.57 40.88 -1.35
N ASP A 315 -2.44 41.64 -2.45
CA ASP A 315 -1.33 41.49 -3.39
C ASP A 315 0.00 41.92 -2.77
N TYR A 316 1.09 41.30 -3.26
CA TYR A 316 2.43 41.66 -2.83
C TYR A 316 2.81 43.09 -3.26
N PRO A 317 3.61 43.81 -2.45
CA PRO A 317 4.12 45.11 -2.85
C PRO A 317 4.96 45.02 -4.13
N SER A 318 4.88 46.06 -4.95
CA SER A 318 5.61 46.11 -6.21
C SER A 318 7.12 46.08 -5.97
N ILE A 319 7.80 45.11 -6.59
CA ILE A 319 9.26 45.03 -6.65
C ILE A 319 9.80 45.56 -7.99
N ARG A 320 9.02 46.40 -8.69
CA ARG A 320 9.40 46.89 -10.02
C ARG A 320 10.60 47.84 -9.99
N PRO A 321 11.33 47.97 -11.12
CA PRO A 321 12.33 49.01 -11.31
C PRO A 321 11.77 50.41 -11.06
N PRO A 322 12.62 51.37 -10.66
CA PRO A 322 12.19 52.74 -10.47
C PRO A 322 11.62 53.32 -11.76
N ILE A 323 10.56 54.12 -11.63
CA ILE A 323 10.01 54.88 -12.76
C ILE A 323 11.08 55.85 -13.26
N LEU A 324 11.31 55.88 -14.56
CA LEU A 324 12.21 56.85 -15.18
C LEU A 324 11.39 58.02 -15.72
N ILE A 325 12.00 59.20 -15.73
CA ILE A 325 11.48 60.39 -16.41
C ILE A 325 12.40 60.73 -17.58
N LEU A 326 11.79 60.84 -18.76
CA LEU A 326 12.39 61.36 -19.97
C LEU A 326 12.00 62.83 -20.12
N THR A 327 12.97 63.70 -20.32
CA THR A 327 12.78 65.10 -20.70
C THR A 327 13.27 65.31 -22.13
N VAL A 328 12.41 65.88 -22.96
CA VAL A 328 12.63 66.07 -24.39
C VAL A 328 12.91 67.55 -24.64
N ARG A 329 14.11 67.88 -25.16
CA ARG A 329 14.55 69.28 -25.32
C ARG A 329 14.44 69.79 -26.77
N ARG A 330 14.66 68.93 -27.76
CA ARG A 330 14.71 69.29 -29.20
C ARG A 330 13.77 68.45 -30.04
N TRP A 331 12.61 68.11 -29.48
CA TRP A 331 11.56 67.34 -30.17
C TRP A 331 10.17 67.74 -29.64
N PRO A 332 9.74 68.99 -29.93
CA PRO A 332 8.45 69.50 -29.48
C PRO A 332 7.30 68.76 -30.16
N GLY A 333 6.27 68.40 -29.40
CA GLY A 333 5.08 67.70 -29.93
C GLY A 333 5.22 66.18 -30.05
N ALA A 334 6.30 65.57 -29.53
CA ALA A 334 6.46 64.13 -29.50
C ALA A 334 5.24 63.41 -28.88
N SER A 335 4.82 62.31 -29.50
CA SER A 335 3.78 61.43 -28.98
C SER A 335 4.36 60.26 -28.19
N GLU A 336 3.57 59.67 -27.29
CA GLU A 336 3.96 58.49 -26.52
C GLU A 336 4.37 57.33 -27.45
N GLN A 337 3.70 57.18 -28.60
CA GLN A 337 4.02 56.16 -29.59
C GLN A 337 5.39 56.37 -30.24
N GLN A 338 5.75 57.62 -30.54
CA GLN A 338 7.05 57.93 -31.11
C GLN A 338 8.16 57.72 -30.08
N VAL A 339 7.95 58.16 -28.83
CA VAL A 339 8.86 57.90 -27.72
C VAL A 339 9.01 56.39 -27.47
N TYR A 340 7.93 55.62 -27.55
CA TYR A 340 7.98 54.17 -27.44
C TYR A 340 8.87 53.55 -28.53
N ARG A 341 8.70 53.96 -29.80
CA ARG A 341 9.50 53.45 -30.93
C ARG A 341 10.98 53.74 -30.79
N GLU A 342 11.34 54.91 -30.25
CA GLU A 342 12.73 55.30 -29.99
C GLU A 342 13.46 54.29 -29.10
N PHE A 343 12.79 53.81 -28.04
CA PHE A 343 13.40 52.84 -27.11
C PHE A 343 13.14 51.38 -27.48
N GLN A 344 12.31 51.10 -28.49
CA GLN A 344 11.82 49.76 -28.81
C GLN A 344 12.95 48.77 -29.15
N ASN A 345 14.04 49.25 -29.74
CA ASN A 345 15.21 48.43 -30.08
C ASN A 345 16.06 48.07 -28.86
N LEU A 346 15.98 48.86 -27.79
CA LEU A 346 16.77 48.68 -26.58
C LEU A 346 15.98 47.88 -25.53
N CYS A 347 14.73 48.26 -25.27
CA CYS A 347 13.90 47.68 -24.22
C CYS A 347 12.40 47.83 -24.50
N LYS A 348 11.56 47.05 -23.82
CA LYS A 348 10.11 47.26 -23.81
C LYS A 348 9.70 48.16 -22.64
N PHE A 349 9.38 49.42 -22.94
CA PHE A 349 8.85 50.36 -21.95
C PHE A 349 7.36 50.63 -22.15
N ASP A 350 6.64 50.81 -21.06
CA ASP A 350 5.35 51.51 -21.08
C ASP A 350 5.63 53.02 -20.95
N VAL A 351 5.10 53.81 -21.88
CA VAL A 351 5.35 55.25 -21.96
C VAL A 351 4.06 56.00 -21.62
N ARG A 352 4.15 56.93 -20.66
CA ARG A 352 3.04 57.80 -20.28
C ARG A 352 3.48 59.25 -20.25
N ARG A 353 2.76 60.15 -20.93
CA ARG A 353 3.07 61.58 -20.89
C ARG A 353 2.77 62.19 -19.52
N LEU A 354 3.70 63.00 -19.04
CA LEU A 354 3.60 63.75 -17.79
C LEU A 354 3.31 65.23 -18.05
N THR A 355 4.06 65.83 -18.97
CA THR A 355 3.89 67.23 -19.40
C THR A 355 4.08 67.34 -20.91
N ARG A 356 4.04 68.56 -21.48
CA ARG A 356 4.27 68.78 -22.92
C ARG A 356 5.65 68.31 -23.41
N SER A 357 6.64 68.23 -22.52
CA SER A 357 8.02 67.88 -22.84
C SER A 357 8.58 66.73 -22.00
N GLN A 358 7.75 66.07 -21.17
CA GLN A 358 8.21 65.01 -20.28
C GLN A 358 7.33 63.76 -20.34
N PHE A 359 7.98 62.60 -20.26
CA PHE A 359 7.34 61.29 -20.30
C PHE A 359 7.86 60.41 -19.15
N LEU A 360 6.99 59.62 -18.56
CA LEU A 360 7.34 58.54 -17.66
C LEU A 360 7.61 57.28 -18.48
N LEU A 361 8.72 56.61 -18.20
CA LEU A 361 9.09 55.33 -18.78
C LEU A 361 9.06 54.27 -17.68
N LEU A 362 8.28 53.21 -17.88
CA LEU A 362 8.14 52.09 -16.97
C LEU A 362 8.61 50.80 -17.65
N THR A 363 9.46 50.03 -16.99
CA THR A 363 9.90 48.70 -17.44
C THR A 363 9.70 47.68 -16.32
N ASN A 364 9.57 46.41 -16.68
CA ASN A 364 9.56 45.30 -15.74
C ASN A 364 10.96 44.72 -15.48
N LYS A 365 12.01 45.24 -16.12
CA LYS A 365 13.39 44.73 -15.97
C LYS A 365 14.34 45.79 -15.39
N PHE A 366 14.99 45.47 -14.28
CA PHE A 366 16.01 46.34 -13.68
C PHE A 366 17.24 46.54 -14.58
N LYS A 367 17.53 45.56 -15.46
CA LYS A 367 18.59 45.68 -16.46
C LYS A 367 18.26 46.80 -17.46
N ASP A 368 17.05 46.79 -18.01
CA ASP A 368 16.56 47.78 -18.98
C ASP A 368 16.62 49.20 -18.41
N ALA A 369 16.13 49.40 -17.18
CA ALA A 369 16.18 50.70 -16.52
C ALA A 369 17.62 51.21 -16.34
N ARG A 370 18.56 50.33 -15.95
CA ARG A 370 19.97 50.68 -15.78
C ARG A 370 20.67 50.96 -17.11
N SER A 371 20.38 50.18 -18.15
CA SER A 371 20.95 50.37 -19.49
C SER A 371 20.59 51.73 -20.06
N ILE A 372 19.30 52.09 -20.03
CA ILE A 372 18.82 53.37 -20.57
C ILE A 372 19.40 54.56 -19.81
N LEU A 373 19.47 54.48 -18.47
CA LEU A 373 20.11 55.52 -17.66
C LEU A 373 21.59 55.73 -18.01
N LYS A 374 22.29 54.66 -18.42
CA LYS A 374 23.71 54.73 -18.82
C LYS A 374 23.86 55.29 -20.23
N GLU A 375 23.08 54.78 -21.18
CA GLU A 375 23.19 55.10 -22.60
C GLU A 375 22.73 56.53 -22.91
N TYR A 376 21.63 56.97 -22.30
CA TYR A 376 21.08 58.31 -22.51
C TYR A 376 21.60 59.37 -21.53
N ARG A 377 22.69 59.08 -20.80
CA ARG A 377 23.27 60.00 -19.82
C ARG A 377 23.78 61.31 -20.45
N CYS A 378 24.33 61.21 -21.66
CA CYS A 378 24.93 62.33 -22.40
C CYS A 378 24.23 62.59 -23.74
N HIS A 379 23.00 62.10 -23.92
CA HIS A 379 22.32 62.20 -25.20
C HIS A 379 21.89 63.66 -25.51
N PRO A 380 22.14 64.17 -26.73
CA PRO A 380 22.03 65.60 -27.02
C PRO A 380 20.58 66.14 -27.04
N THR A 381 19.59 65.26 -27.26
CA THR A 381 18.18 65.66 -27.46
C THR A 381 17.22 65.12 -26.40
N LEU A 382 17.62 64.08 -25.69
CA LEU A 382 16.79 63.30 -24.76
C LEU A 382 17.55 63.15 -23.44
N GLN A 383 16.90 63.45 -22.32
CA GLN A 383 17.51 63.31 -21.01
C GLN A 383 16.68 62.34 -20.17
N VAL A 384 17.27 61.22 -19.77
CA VAL A 384 16.60 60.23 -18.90
C VAL A 384 17.18 60.30 -17.50
N SER A 385 16.31 60.29 -16.48
CA SER A 385 16.70 60.25 -15.07
C SER A 385 15.66 59.51 -14.23
N LEU A 386 15.93 59.31 -12.93
CA LEU A 386 14.97 58.70 -12.01
C LEU A 386 13.82 59.67 -11.71
N TYR A 387 12.58 59.20 -11.80
CA TYR A 387 11.42 59.98 -11.39
C TYR A 387 11.41 60.16 -9.86
N ARG A 388 11.26 61.40 -9.38
CA ARG A 388 11.09 61.74 -7.97
C ARG A 388 9.81 62.55 -7.83
N TYR A 389 8.85 62.02 -7.08
CA TYR A 389 7.52 62.59 -6.98
C TYR A 389 7.53 64.07 -6.57
N TRP A 390 8.25 64.42 -5.50
CA TRP A 390 8.34 65.79 -4.99
C TRP A 390 8.98 66.79 -5.97
N ARG A 391 9.88 66.33 -6.86
CA ARG A 391 10.61 67.20 -7.79
C ARG A 391 9.95 67.33 -9.15
N HIS A 392 9.25 66.28 -9.57
CA HIS A 392 8.78 66.14 -10.94
C HIS A 392 7.26 66.17 -11.06
N SER A 393 6.51 66.01 -9.96
CA SER A 393 5.05 66.11 -9.98
C SER A 393 4.61 67.54 -10.31
N PRO A 394 3.80 67.77 -11.36
CA PRO A 394 3.28 69.09 -11.69
C PRO A 394 2.49 69.73 -10.53
N ASN A 395 1.76 68.91 -9.78
CA ASN A 395 0.93 69.38 -8.66
C ASN A 395 1.77 69.90 -7.50
N ILE A 396 2.96 69.31 -7.27
CA ILE A 396 3.87 69.76 -6.21
C ILE A 396 4.70 70.94 -6.68
N ASN A 397 5.22 70.91 -7.92
CA ASN A 397 5.95 72.04 -8.47
C ASN A 397 5.10 73.32 -8.54
N CYS A 398 3.79 73.20 -8.79
CA CYS A 398 2.88 74.35 -8.78
C CYS A 398 2.59 74.89 -7.37
N ALA A 399 2.77 74.07 -6.32
CA ALA A 399 2.57 74.47 -4.92
C ALA A 399 3.85 74.95 -4.22
N LEU A 400 5.02 74.68 -4.81
CA LEU A 400 6.34 75.09 -4.33
C LEU A 400 6.96 76.24 -5.17
N GLN A 401 6.26 76.69 -6.22
CA GLN A 401 6.52 77.95 -6.93
C GLN A 401 5.62 79.04 -6.35
#